data_AF-A0AB37H3I4-F1
#
_entry.id   AF-A0AB37H3I4-F1
#
_cell.length_a   1.000
_cell.length_b   1.000
_cell.length_c   1.000
_cell.angle_alpha   90.00
_cell.angle_beta   90.00
_cell.angle_gamma   90.00
#
_symmetry.space_group_name_H-M   'P 1'
#
loop_
_entity.id
_entity.type
_entity.pdbx_description
1 polymer ?
#
loop_
_entity_poly.entity_id
_entity_poly.type
_entity_poly.pdbx_seq_one_letter_code
_entity_poly.pdbx_strand_id
1 'polypeptide(L)'
;MEPKEVKQLNLMPIEDTSNDDVLGDLIKFYKGIAEEYCNKTFEAPYPFGVRKFIAECIKYGTNSNVSSRTMGTVSYTFVTDLPKATYRHLKPFRRLRW
;
A
#
# COMPACT_ATOMS: atom_id res chain seq x y z
N MET A 1 10.60 -0.78 -2.81
CA MET A 1 9.99 -0.33 -1.56
C MET A 1 10.12 -1.50 -0.65
N GLU A 2 10.94 -1.35 0.39
CA GLU A 2 11.15 -2.42 1.36
C GLU A 2 9.98 -2.42 2.36
N PRO A 3 9.61 -3.59 2.92
CA PRO A 3 8.57 -3.67 3.96
C PRO A 3 8.92 -2.79 5.17
N LYS A 4 10.22 -2.62 5.46
CA LYS A 4 10.74 -1.70 6.48
C LYS A 4 10.30 -0.25 6.25
N GLU A 5 10.27 0.22 5.00
CA GLU A 5 9.86 1.60 4.68
C GLU A 5 8.36 1.81 4.92
N VAL A 6 7.54 0.80 4.65
CA VAL A 6 6.10 0.83 4.95
C VAL A 6 5.88 0.90 6.46
N LYS A 7 6.60 0.08 7.25
CA LYS A 7 6.50 0.08 8.71
C LYS A 7 6.85 1.46 9.30
N GLN A 8 7.92 2.08 8.81
CA GLN A 8 8.32 3.43 9.21
C GLN A 8 7.24 4.48 8.91
N LEU A 9 6.65 4.44 7.71
CA LEU A 9 5.62 5.39 7.29
C LEU A 9 4.30 5.22 8.07
N ASN A 10 3.99 4.00 8.51
CA ASN A 10 2.75 3.68 9.21
C ASN A 10 2.90 3.62 10.73
N LEU A 11 4.06 3.98 11.28
CA LEU A 11 4.37 3.91 12.72
C LEU A 11 4.13 2.50 13.31
N MET A 12 4.40 1.46 12.52
CA MET A 12 4.33 0.07 12.97
C MET A 12 5.66 -0.32 13.64
N PRO A 13 5.65 -1.26 14.60
CA PRO A 13 6.89 -1.75 15.21
C PRO A 13 7.81 -2.34 14.15
N ILE A 14 9.03 -1.81 14.07
CA ILE A 14 10.03 -2.18 13.05
C ILE A 14 10.54 -3.60 13.28
N GLU A 15 10.62 -4.00 14.55
CA GLU A 15 11.20 -5.27 15.02
C GLU A 15 10.30 -6.50 14.80
N ASP A 16 9.03 -6.32 14.44
CA ASP A 16 8.12 -7.45 14.23
C ASP A 16 8.28 -8.02 12.81
N THR A 17 9.07 -9.08 12.66
CA THR A 17 9.36 -9.76 11.39
C THR A 17 8.24 -10.70 10.94
N SER A 18 7.24 -10.97 11.79
CA SER A 18 6.26 -12.04 11.59
C SER A 18 5.39 -11.88 10.35
N ASN A 19 5.22 -10.65 9.86
CA ASN A 19 4.31 -10.30 8.76
C ASN A 19 5.05 -9.69 7.55
N ASP A 20 6.38 -9.82 7.48
CA ASP A 20 7.16 -9.18 6.40
C ASP A 20 6.85 -9.76 5.02
N ASP A 21 6.60 -11.07 4.93
CA ASP A 21 6.23 -11.73 3.66
C ASP A 21 4.88 -11.20 3.14
N VAL A 22 3.90 -11.10 4.04
CA VAL A 22 2.55 -10.57 3.72
C VAL A 22 2.63 -9.11 3.28
N LEU A 23 3.43 -8.29 3.97
CA LEU A 23 3.68 -6.91 3.56
C LEU A 23 4.35 -6.84 2.19
N GLY A 24 5.30 -7.74 1.91
CA GLY A 24 5.93 -7.86 0.60
C GLY A 24 4.93 -8.12 -0.53
N ASP A 25 4.00 -9.04 -0.33
CA ASP A 25 2.97 -9.36 -1.32
C ASP A 25 1.94 -8.23 -1.48
N LEU A 26 1.55 -7.57 -0.39
CA LEU A 26 0.71 -6.38 -0.44
C LEU A 26 1.38 -5.25 -1.24
N ILE A 27 2.68 -5.02 -1.04
CA ILE A 27 3.42 -4.01 -1.80
C ILE A 27 3.41 -4.32 -3.30
N LYS A 28 3.61 -5.59 -3.70
CA LYS A 28 3.54 -6.00 -5.11
C LYS A 28 2.15 -5.76 -5.70
N PHE A 29 1.09 -6.08 -4.95
CA PHE A 29 -0.29 -5.89 -5.39
C PHE A 29 -0.63 -4.40 -5.57
N TYR A 30 -0.35 -3.56 -4.58
CA TYR A 30 -0.62 -2.12 -4.67
C TYR A 30 0.27 -1.40 -5.68
N LYS A 31 1.47 -1.94 -5.95
CA LYS A 31 2.29 -1.51 -7.09
C LYS A 31 1.55 -1.71 -8.40
N GLY A 32 1.00 -2.91 -8.65
CA GLY A 32 0.25 -3.20 -9.88
C GLY A 32 -0.90 -2.21 -10.11
N ILE A 33 -1.69 -1.92 -9.06
CA ILE A 33 -2.77 -0.93 -9.12
C ILE A 33 -2.23 0.47 -9.44
N ALA A 34 -1.11 0.87 -8.85
CA ALA A 34 -0.50 2.18 -9.11
C ALA A 34 0.00 2.30 -10.56
N GLU A 35 0.55 1.22 -11.13
CA GLU A 35 1.03 1.16 -12.51
C GLU A 35 -0.12 1.22 -13.51
N GLU A 36 -1.19 0.46 -13.27
CA GLU A 36 -2.43 0.49 -14.05
C GLU A 36 -3.06 1.89 -14.03
N TYR A 37 -3.13 2.52 -12.85
CA TYR A 37 -3.70 3.86 -12.72
C TYR A 37 -2.85 4.93 -13.42
N CYS A 38 -1.52 4.80 -13.37
CA CYS A 38 -0.61 5.78 -13.97
C CYS A 38 -0.32 5.51 -15.46
N ASN A 39 -0.70 4.34 -15.98
CA ASN A 39 -0.29 3.82 -17.30
C ASN A 39 1.22 3.86 -17.50
N LYS A 40 1.99 3.56 -16.45
CA LYS A 40 3.45 3.60 -16.46
C LYS A 40 3.99 2.53 -15.52
N THR A 41 5.04 1.85 -15.95
CA THR A 41 5.81 0.97 -15.08
C THR A 41 6.74 1.79 -14.19
N PHE A 42 6.75 1.48 -12.89
CA PHE A 42 7.67 2.10 -11.94
C PHE A 42 8.78 1.11 -11.59
N GLU A 43 10.00 1.47 -11.95
CA GLU A 43 11.21 0.77 -11.50
C GLU A 43 11.73 1.37 -10.20
N ALA A 44 12.47 0.58 -9.42
CA ALA A 44 13.09 1.08 -8.19
C ALA A 44 14.21 2.08 -8.53
N PRO A 45 14.29 3.24 -7.86
CA PRO A 45 13.52 3.67 -6.70
C PRO A 45 12.15 4.29 -7.05
N TYR A 46 11.11 3.91 -6.29
CA TYR A 46 9.76 4.44 -6.49
C TYR A 46 9.68 5.94 -6.14
N PRO A 47 8.93 6.74 -6.92
CA PRO A 47 8.63 8.12 -6.57
C PRO A 47 7.95 8.20 -5.19
N PHE A 48 8.23 9.27 -4.44
CA PHE A 48 7.66 9.47 -3.11
C PHE A 48 6.12 9.43 -3.08
N GLY A 49 5.45 9.91 -4.13
CA GLY A 49 3.98 9.83 -4.22
C GLY A 49 3.46 8.40 -4.30
N VAL A 50 4.16 7.51 -5.00
CA VAL A 50 3.82 6.08 -5.09
C VAL A 50 4.09 5.38 -3.76
N ARG A 51 5.20 5.69 -3.09
CA ARG A 51 5.52 5.17 -1.75
C ARG A 51 4.45 5.56 -0.73
N LYS A 52 4.01 6.82 -0.74
CA LYS A 52 2.95 7.33 0.13
C LYS A 52 1.61 6.66 -0.16
N PHE A 53 1.28 6.47 -1.44
CA PHE A 53 0.08 5.74 -1.85
C PHE A 53 0.06 4.32 -1.30
N ILE A 54 1.14 3.54 -1.50
CA ILE A 54 1.24 2.16 -1.00
C ILE A 54 1.10 2.12 0.53
N ALA A 55 1.78 3.02 1.25
CA ALA A 55 1.69 3.09 2.71
C ALA A 55 0.27 3.41 3.20
N GLU A 56 -0.40 4.39 2.58
CA GLU A 56 -1.80 4.75 2.91
C GLU A 56 -2.77 3.61 2.60
N CYS A 57 -2.57 2.87 1.51
CA CYS A 57 -3.39 1.70 1.17
C CYS A 57 -3.27 0.59 2.22
N ILE A 58 -2.03 0.29 2.64
CA ILE A 58 -1.77 -0.71 3.68
C ILE A 58 -2.38 -0.27 5.02
N LYS A 59 -2.22 1.01 5.39
CA LYS A 59 -2.85 1.58 6.59
C LYS A 59 -4.38 1.46 6.55
N TYR A 60 -4.98 1.74 5.40
CA TYR A 60 -6.43 1.61 5.22
C TYR A 60 -6.89 0.14 5.34
N GLY A 61 -6.14 -0.81 4.77
CA GLY A 61 -6.39 -2.23 4.95
C GLY A 61 -6.38 -2.67 6.42
N THR A 62 -5.48 -2.10 7.23
CA THR A 62 -5.43 -2.42 8.68
C THR A 62 -6.55 -1.80 9.50
N ASN A 63 -7.09 -0.64 9.09
CA ASN A 63 -8.12 0.10 9.82
C ASN A 63 -9.56 -0.25 9.41
N SER A 64 -9.79 -0.62 8.15
CA SER A 64 -11.14 -1.01 7.67
C SER A 64 -11.67 -2.28 8.33
N ASN A 65 -10.78 -3.12 8.87
CA ASN A 65 -11.12 -4.37 9.54
C ASN A 65 -11.38 -4.22 11.06
N VAL A 66 -11.45 -2.98 11.59
CA VAL A 66 -11.65 -2.74 13.04
C VAL A 66 -13.02 -3.25 13.54
N SER A 67 -14.02 -3.38 12.65
CA SER A 67 -15.35 -3.91 13.03
C SER A 67 -15.39 -5.44 13.26
N SER A 68 -14.33 -6.17 12.91
CA SER A 68 -14.29 -7.65 12.93
C SER A 68 -13.08 -8.23 13.68
N ARG A 69 -12.43 -7.42 14.52
CA ARG A 69 -11.31 -7.85 15.36
C ARG A 69 -11.79 -8.69 16.55
N THR A 70 -12.06 -9.97 16.31
CA THR A 70 -11.96 -10.98 17.36
C THR A 70 -10.47 -11.27 17.59
N MET A 71 -10.05 -11.42 18.84
CA MET A 71 -8.67 -11.39 19.33
C MET A 71 -7.82 -12.62 18.92
N GLY A 72 -7.74 -12.96 17.63
CA GLY A 72 -6.95 -14.07 17.12
C GLY A 72 -6.73 -13.92 15.62
N THR A 73 -5.49 -13.66 15.23
CA THR A 73 -4.98 -13.47 13.85
C THR A 73 -5.51 -12.24 13.10
N VAL A 74 -4.62 -11.28 12.82
CA VAL A 74 -4.92 -10.14 11.93
C VAL A 74 -4.87 -10.64 10.48
N SER A 75 -6.03 -10.90 9.89
CA SER A 75 -6.13 -11.21 8.47
C SER A 75 -5.92 -9.93 7.65
N TYR A 76 -4.76 -9.79 7.02
CA TYR A 76 -4.51 -8.74 6.02
C TYR A 76 -5.24 -9.11 4.73
N THR A 77 -6.32 -8.41 4.41
CA THR A 77 -7.07 -8.60 3.17
C THR A 77 -6.64 -7.58 2.11
N PHE A 78 -6.62 -7.99 0.84
CA PHE A 78 -6.44 -7.07 -0.28
C PHE A 78 -7.69 -6.18 -0.39
N VAL A 79 -7.57 -4.89 -0.05
CA VAL A 79 -8.68 -3.94 -0.17
C VAL A 79 -8.67 -3.36 -1.58
N THR A 80 -9.68 -3.72 -2.36
CA THR A 80 -9.88 -3.22 -3.73
C THR A 80 -10.54 -1.84 -3.76
N ASP A 81 -11.41 -1.56 -2.78
CA ASP A 81 -12.12 -0.27 -2.66
C ASP A 81 -11.33 0.73 -1.83
N LEU A 82 -10.41 1.43 -2.50
CA LEU A 82 -9.60 2.49 -1.89
C LEU A 82 -10.30 3.85 -2.01
N PRO A 83 -10.29 4.69 -0.96
CA PRO A 83 -10.90 6.02 -1.02
C PRO A 83 -10.22 6.90 -2.09
N LYS A 84 -11.01 7.65 -2.87
CA LYS A 84 -10.53 8.51 -3.97
C LYS A 84 -9.41 9.50 -3.60
N ALA A 85 -9.28 9.81 -2.31
CA ALA A 85 -8.24 10.69 -1.77
C ALA A 85 -6.82 10.12 -1.92
N THR A 86 -6.62 8.79 -1.79
CA THR A 86 -5.29 8.17 -1.89
C THR A 86 -4.73 8.33 -3.31
N TYR A 87 -5.58 8.19 -4.33
CA TYR A 87 -5.21 8.41 -5.73
C TYR A 87 -4.76 9.85 -6.04
N ARG A 88 -4.98 10.82 -5.15
CA ARG A 88 -4.48 12.20 -5.33
C ARG A 88 -2.95 12.23 -5.41
N HIS A 89 -2.26 11.35 -4.68
CA HIS A 89 -0.79 11.27 -4.72
C HIS A 89 -0.25 10.72 -6.04
N LEU A 90 -1.08 9.97 -6.78
CA LEU A 90 -0.74 9.39 -8.07
C LEU A 90 -1.07 10.31 -9.26
N LYS A 91 -1.94 11.32 -9.06
CA LYS A 91 -2.36 12.24 -10.14
C LYS A 91 -1.21 12.86 -10.93
N PRO A 92 -0.10 13.34 -10.31
CA PRO A 92 1.01 13.94 -11.07
C PRO A 92 1.69 12.98 -12.05
N PHE A 93 1.62 11.68 -11.78
CA PHE A 93 2.31 10.66 -12.58
C PHE A 93 1.41 10.02 -13.64
N ARG A 94 0.12 10.39 -13.67
CA ARG A 94 -0.86 9.79 -14.57
C ARG A 94 -0.64 10.27 -16.00
N ARG A 95 -0.40 9.32 -16.91
CA ARG A 95 -0.41 9.58 -18.35
C ARG A 95 -1.80 9.38 -18.93
N LEU A 96 -2.22 10.32 -19.77
CA LEU A 96 -3.46 10.20 -20.55
C LEU A 96 -3.26 9.09 -21.60
N ARG A 97 -4.24 8.20 -21.71
CA ARG A 97 -4.30 7.20 -22.78
C ARG A 97 -5.36 7.69 -23.77
N TRP A 98 -4.96 7.90 -25.01
CA TRP A 98 -5.87 8.11 -26.13
C TRP A 98 -6.24 6.77 -26.74
#